data_AF-A0AAU4VHE2-F1
#
_entry.id   AF-A0AAU4VHE2-F1
#
_cell.length_a   1.000
_cell.length_b   1.000
_cell.length_c   1.000
_cell.angle_alpha   90.00
_cell.angle_beta   90.00
_cell.angle_gamma   90.00
#
_symmetry.space_group_name_H-M   'P 1'
#
loop_
_entity.id
_entity.type
_entity.pdbx_description
1 polymer ?
#
loop_
_entity_poly.entity_id
_entity_poly.type
_entity_poly.pdbx_seq_one_letter_code
_entity_poly.pdbx_strand_id
1 'polypeptide(L)' 'MPVDVPPTELRVGDRVLTGGRLVAFTDLRFRHGGTRTMIQAGGRLAVAQRTVRVYRSRTG' A
#
# COMPACT_ATOMS: atom_id res chain seq x y z
N MET A 1 9.68 -0.07 -11.38
CA MET A 1 8.46 -0.30 -12.18
C MET A 1 7.30 -0.51 -11.21
N PRO A 2 6.15 0.15 -11.43
CA PRO A 2 4.97 -0.07 -10.60
C PRO A 2 4.28 -1.40 -10.96
N VAL A 3 3.83 -2.11 -9.94
CA VAL A 3 3.16 -3.42 -10.02
C VAL A 3 1.74 -3.31 -9.44
N ASP A 4 0.79 -4.01 -10.04
CA ASP A 4 -0.58 -4.10 -9.54
C ASP A 4 -0.67 -5.25 -8.54
N VAL A 5 -1.11 -4.96 -7.31
CA VAL A 5 -1.02 -5.90 -6.19
C VAL A 5 -2.39 -6.03 -5.50
N PRO A 6 -2.94 -7.24 -5.33
CA PRO A 6 -4.18 -7.42 -4.59
C PRO A 6 -3.98 -7.06 -3.11
N PRO A 7 -5.04 -6.65 -2.37
CA PRO A 7 -4.90 -6.21 -0.99
C PRO A 7 -4.10 -7.18 -0.12
N THR A 8 -4.35 -8.48 -0.25
CA THR A 8 -3.70 -9.59 0.48
C THR A 8 -2.19 -9.69 0.29
N GLU A 9 -1.63 -9.12 -0.77
CA GLU A 9 -0.20 -9.20 -1.11
C GLU A 9 0.57 -7.90 -0.88
N LEU A 10 -0.12 -6.85 -0.40
CA LEU A 10 0.50 -5.60 0.00
C LEU A 10 1.51 -5.81 1.12
N ARG A 11 2.59 -5.04 1.11
CA ARG A 11 3.68 -5.10 2.09
C ARG A 11 3.97 -3.73 2.68
N VAL A 12 4.43 -3.71 3.92
CA VAL A 12 5.04 -2.50 4.49
C VAL A 12 6.23 -2.11 3.61
N GLY A 13 6.37 -0.82 3.31
CA GLY A 13 7.37 -0.28 2.39
C GLY A 13 6.92 -0.20 0.92
N ASP A 14 5.83 -0.87 0.51
CA ASP A 14 5.19 -0.60 -0.78
C ASP A 14 4.79 0.89 -0.84
N ARG A 15 5.06 1.55 -1.97
CA ARG A 15 4.78 2.99 -2.13
C ARG A 15 3.65 3.22 -3.12
N VAL A 16 2.73 4.12 -2.81
CA VAL A 16 1.67 4.57 -3.74
C VAL A 16 1.89 6.00 -4.16
N LEU A 17 1.48 6.32 -5.39
CA LEU A 17 1.45 7.69 -5.88
C LEU A 17 0.18 8.38 -5.36
N THR A 18 0.34 9.36 -4.48
CA THR A 18 -0.77 10.18 -3.94
C THR A 18 -0.36 11.65 -3.94
N GLY A 19 -1.22 12.52 -4.47
CA GLY A 19 -0.91 13.96 -4.58
C GLY A 19 0.40 14.26 -5.31
N GLY A 20 0.76 13.46 -6.32
CA GLY A 20 2.00 13.61 -7.09
C GLY A 20 3.28 13.14 -6.38
N ARG A 21 3.17 12.50 -5.20
CA ARG A 21 4.33 12.00 -4.44
C ARG A 21 4.19 10.51 -4.13
N LEU A 22 5.32 9.80 -4.12
CA LEU A 22 5.37 8.43 -3.65
C LEU A 22 5.39 8.40 -2.13
N VAL A 23 4.40 7.73 -1.55
CA VAL A 23 4.26 7.61 -0.10
C VAL A 23 4.27 6.12 0.27
N ALA A 24 5.18 5.74 1.17
CA ALA A 24 5.30 4.37 1.64
C ALA A 24 4.18 4.03 2.62
N PHE A 25 3.72 2.78 2.59
CA PHE A 25 2.96 2.21 3.70
C PHE A 25 3.92 1.92 4.86
N THR A 26 3.58 2.42 6.03
CA THR A 26 4.33 2.20 7.28
C THR A 26 3.71 1.12 8.14
N ASP A 27 2.43 0.81 7.96
CA ASP A 27 1.70 -0.25 8.67
C ASP A 27 0.55 -0.79 7.81
N LEU A 28 0.15 -2.04 8.05
CA LEU A 28 -0.93 -2.76 7.37
C LEU A 28 -1.81 -3.48 8.38
N ARG A 29 -3.12 -3.28 8.29
CA ARG A 29 -4.11 -3.92 9.17
C ARG A 29 -5.12 -4.70 8.34
N PHE A 30 -5.38 -5.95 8.74
CA PHE A 30 -6.39 -6.77 8.13
C PHE A 30 -7.74 -6.57 8.84
N ARG A 31 -8.80 -6.30 8.09
CA ARG A 31 -10.17 -6.44 8.59
C ARG A 31 -10.78 -7.68 7.95
N HIS A 32 -11.46 -8.50 8.74
CA HIS A 32 -12.28 -9.61 8.22
C HIS A 32 -13.15 -9.12 7.06
N GLY A 33 -13.21 -9.90 5.96
CA GLY A 33 -13.99 -9.54 4.75
C GLY A 33 -13.18 -9.03 3.55
N GLY A 34 -11.89 -9.39 3.43
CA GLY A 34 -11.12 -9.19 2.18
C GLY A 34 -10.51 -7.79 1.98
N THR A 35 -10.62 -6.92 2.98
CA THR A 35 -10.13 -5.53 2.89
C THR A 35 -8.90 -5.33 3.78
N ARG A 36 -7.85 -4.70 3.24
CA ARG A 36 -6.70 -4.24 4.04
C ARG A 36 -6.71 -2.73 4.22
N THR A 37 -6.51 -2.29 5.45
CA THR A 37 -6.24 -0.88 5.76
C THR A 37 -4.74 -0.67 5.78
N MET A 38 -4.29 0.42 5.19
CA MET A 38 -2.87 0.77 5.07
C MET A 38 -2.65 2.12 5.72
N ILE A 39 -1.56 2.26 6.46
CA ILE A 39 -1.13 3.53 7.04
C ILE A 39 -0.01 4.08 6.16
N GLN A 40 -0.22 5.25 5.57
CA GLN A 40 0.77 5.97 4.79
C GLN A 40 1.75 6.69 5.71
N ALA A 41 2.97 6.93 5.22
CA ALA A 41 3.95 7.77 5.92
C ALA A 41 3.32 9.12 6.32
N GLY A 42 3.41 9.44 7.61
CA GLY A 42 2.69 10.58 8.21
C GLY A 42 1.33 10.23 8.84
N GLY A 43 1.00 8.94 9.01
CA GLY A 43 -0.13 8.48 9.82
C GLY A 43 -1.50 8.51 9.11
N ARG A 44 -1.54 8.77 7.81
CA ARG A 44 -2.81 8.81 7.05
C ARG A 44 -3.31 7.39 6.76
N LEU A 45 -4.59 7.15 6.99
CA LEU A 45 -5.21 5.85 6.75
C LEU A 45 -5.88 5.78 5.37
N ALA A 46 -5.67 4.67 4.65
CA ALA A 46 -6.32 4.37 3.38
C ALA A 46 -6.79 2.91 3.33
N VAL A 47 -7.90 2.64 2.65
CA VAL A 47 -8.49 1.30 2.55
C VAL A 47 -8.25 0.72 1.15
N ALA A 48 -7.58 -0.43 1.06
CA ALA A 48 -7.42 -1.21 -0.15
C ALA A 48 -8.56 -2.23 -0.28
N GLN A 49 -9.60 -1.86 -1.03
CA GLN A 49 -10.72 -2.75 -1.36
C GLN A 49 -10.50 -3.56 -2.65
N ARG A 50 -9.57 -3.11 -3.50
CA ARG A 50 -9.24 -3.70 -4.81
C ARG A 50 -7.73 -3.68 -5.01
N THR A 51 -7.28 -4.29 -6.11
CA THR A 51 -5.89 -4.23 -6.56
C THR A 51 -5.38 -2.78 -6.57
N VAL A 52 -4.21 -2.57 -5.98
CA VAL A 52 -3.56 -1.27 -5.84
C VAL A 52 -2.25 -1.28 -6.62
N ARG A 53 -2.01 -0.22 -7.40
CA ARG A 53 -0.73 -0.04 -8.09
C ARG A 53 0.32 0.53 -7.14
N VAL A 54 1.39 -0.24 -6.90
CA VAL A 54 2.45 0.12 -5.95
C VAL A 54 3.82 0.12 -6.61
N TYR A 55 4.73 0.93 -6.06
CA TYR A 55 6.13 0.99 -6.43
C TYR A 55 6.92 0.26 -5.36
N ARG A 56 7.53 -0.86 -5.76
CA ARG A 56 8.47 -1.61 -4.94
C ARG A 56 9.89 -1.15 -5.25
N SER A 57 10.65 -0.81 -4.20
CA SER A 57 12.09 -0.71 -4.34
C SER A 57 12.61 -2.10 -4.67
N ARG A 58 13.41 -2.24 -5.73
CA ARG A 58 14.29 -3.39 -5.87
C ARG A 58 15.41 -3.18 -4.87
N THR A 59 15.22 -3.61 -3.63
CA THR A 59 16.33 -3.81 -2.72
C THR A 59 16.96 -5.13 -3.09
N GLY A 60 18.18 -5.09 -3.67
CA GLY A 60 19.15 -6.19 -3.79
C GLY A 60 18.67 -7.41 -4.55
#